data_AF-A0A0M3HUL3-F1
#
_entry.id   AF-A0A0M3HUL3-F1
#
_cell.length_a   1.000
_cell.length_b   1.000
_cell.length_c   1.000
_cell.angle_alpha   90.00
_cell.angle_beta   90.00
_cell.angle_gamma   90.00
#
_symmetry.space_group_name_H-M   'P 1'
#
loop_
_entity.id
_entity.type
_entity.pdbx_description
1 polymer ?
#
loop_
_entity_poly.entity_id
_entity_poly.type
_entity_poly.pdbx_seq_one_letter_code
_entity_poly.pdbx_strand_id
1 'polypeptide(L)'
;MSELNIKTVTEWKALSSESLQNVLEKMTKELANKFSFSDVDVDTRKELSNLFSEYFCESSPALRRIIICCVRILARDSRHIEQLLSEKLSKYIIRSALLSDDDFPFDWDVLIEAEMCLINALFNCSSMREIFQ
;
A
#
# COMPACT_ATOMS: atom_id res chain seq x y z
N MET A 1 18.75 10.49 -2.84
CA MET A 1 17.53 9.81 -2.40
C MET A 1 17.39 10.09 -0.92
N SER A 2 16.24 10.60 -0.47
CA SER A 2 15.83 10.35 0.91
C SER A 2 15.49 8.87 0.98
N GLU A 3 16.34 8.08 1.65
CA GLU A 3 16.08 6.65 1.87
C GLU A 3 14.69 6.47 2.48
N LEU A 4 13.88 5.57 1.91
CA LEU A 4 12.62 5.19 2.52
C LEU A 4 12.93 4.42 3.79
N ASN A 5 12.89 5.13 4.92
CA ASN A 5 13.19 4.59 6.24
C ASN A 5 12.10 4.98 7.24
N ILE A 6 12.13 4.33 8.40
CA ILE A 6 11.13 4.50 9.45
C ILE A 6 10.96 5.95 9.89
N LYS A 7 12.04 6.74 9.96
CA LYS A 7 11.99 8.14 10.38
C LYS A 7 11.18 8.97 9.38
N THR A 8 11.44 8.80 8.09
CA THR A 8 10.69 9.46 7.02
C THR A 8 9.22 9.07 7.06
N VAL A 9 8.88 7.80 7.24
CA VAL A 9 7.48 7.35 7.34
C VAL A 9 6.79 7.90 8.60
N THR A 10 7.52 8.00 9.72
CA THR A 10 7.01 8.59 10.96
C THR A 10 6.67 10.07 10.79
N GLU A 11 7.51 10.82 10.08
CA GLU A 11 7.25 12.24 9.75
C GLU A 11 5.99 12.41 8.89
N TRP A 12 5.65 11.42 8.06
CA TRP A 12 4.45 11.47 7.22
C TRP A 12 3.14 11.40 7.99
N LYS A 13 3.13 10.86 9.21
CA LYS A 13 1.92 10.82 10.06
C LYS A 13 1.43 12.22 10.46
N ALA A 14 2.30 13.22 10.42
CA ALA A 14 1.94 14.60 10.71
C ALA A 14 1.39 15.35 9.48
N LEU A 15 1.37 14.72 8.30
CA LEU A 15 0.97 15.35 7.06
C LEU A 15 -0.56 15.33 6.89
N SER A 16 -1.08 16.37 6.23
CA SER A 16 -2.44 16.34 5.69
C SER A 16 -2.55 15.27 4.60
N SER A 17 -3.77 14.78 4.33
CA SER A 17 -4.03 13.82 3.26
C SER A 17 -3.51 14.29 1.89
N GLU A 18 -3.67 15.58 1.58
CA GLU A 18 -3.14 16.18 0.34
C GLU A 18 -1.61 16.17 0.29
N SER A 19 -0.95 16.52 1.41
CA SER A 19 0.51 16.53 1.49
C SER A 19 1.07 15.11 1.40
N LEU A 20 0.42 14.15 2.06
CA LEU A 20 0.76 12.74 1.98
C LEU A 20 0.61 12.23 0.55
N GLN A 21 -0.51 12.53 -0.12
CA GLN A 21 -0.72 12.14 -1.52
C GLN A 21 0.43 12.62 -2.41
N ASN A 22 0.81 13.91 -2.31
CA ASN A 22 1.91 14.49 -3.08
C ASN A 22 3.26 13.80 -2.82
N VAL A 23 3.54 13.42 -1.57
CA VAL A 23 4.76 12.70 -1.20
C VAL A 23 4.75 11.28 -1.78
N LEU A 24 3.63 10.57 -1.65
CA LEU A 24 3.48 9.21 -2.20
C LEU A 24 3.53 9.20 -3.74
N GLU A 25 2.99 10.22 -4.41
CA GLU A 25 3.11 10.37 -5.87
C GLU A 25 4.56 10.54 -6.33
N LYS A 26 5.37 11.30 -5.58
CA LYS A 26 6.80 11.44 -5.88
C LYS A 26 7.53 10.12 -5.65
N MET A 27 7.29 9.49 -4.50
CA MET A 27 7.90 8.20 -4.15
C MET A 27 7.58 7.11 -5.19
N THR A 28 6.31 6.95 -5.57
CA THR A 28 5.90 5.93 -6.54
C THR A 28 6.54 6.14 -7.91
N LYS A 29 6.68 7.38 -8.37
CA LYS A 29 7.42 7.70 -9.61
C LYS A 29 8.88 7.29 -9.54
N GLU A 30 9.55 7.56 -8.42
CA GLU A 30 10.95 7.19 -8.21
C GLU A 30 11.17 5.67 -8.11
N LEU A 31 10.20 4.95 -7.53
CA LEU A 31 10.27 3.50 -7.32
C LEU A 31 9.66 2.69 -8.47
N ALA A 32 9.03 3.34 -9.46
CA ALA A 32 8.23 2.69 -10.50
C ALA A 32 8.98 1.59 -11.29
N ASN A 33 10.29 1.76 -11.49
CA ASN A 33 11.14 0.83 -12.24
C ASN A 33 12.00 -0.09 -11.34
N LYS A 34 11.83 -0.02 -10.01
CA LYS A 34 12.51 -0.91 -9.07
C LYS A 34 11.70 -2.19 -8.86
N PHE A 35 12.43 -3.28 -8.63
CA PHE A 35 11.89 -4.63 -8.39
C PHE A 35 12.43 -5.28 -7.10
N SER A 36 13.34 -4.59 -6.40
CA SER A 36 14.01 -5.06 -5.19
C SER A 36 14.12 -3.88 -4.23
N PHE A 37 13.80 -4.14 -2.96
CA PHE A 37 13.71 -3.15 -1.89
C PHE A 37 14.44 -3.64 -0.63
N SER A 38 15.70 -4.06 -0.80
CA SER A 38 16.58 -4.56 0.29
C SER A 38 16.84 -3.51 1.36
N ASP A 39 16.82 -2.26 0.91
CA ASP A 39 17.06 -1.04 1.65
C ASP A 39 15.88 -0.65 2.54
N VAL A 40 14.69 -1.23 2.31
CA VAL A 40 13.50 -0.99 3.13
C VAL A 40 13.39 -2.09 4.18
N ASP A 41 13.79 -1.75 5.41
CA ASP A 41 13.79 -2.67 6.54
C ASP A 41 12.38 -3.07 7.03
N VAL A 42 12.37 -4.05 7.93
CA VAL A 42 11.16 -4.65 8.51
C VAL A 42 10.29 -3.60 9.21
N ASP A 43 10.92 -2.71 9.99
CA ASP A 43 10.22 -1.72 10.80
C ASP A 43 9.60 -0.63 9.92
N THR A 44 10.29 -0.22 8.86
CA THR A 44 9.78 0.72 7.85
C THR A 44 8.56 0.15 7.14
N ARG A 45 8.59 -1.14 6.76
CA ARG A 45 7.43 -1.82 6.12
C ARG A 45 6.23 -1.88 7.04
N LYS A 46 6.46 -2.22 8.31
CA LYS A 46 5.42 -2.23 9.35
C LYS A 46 4.82 -0.83 9.53
N GLU A 47 5.67 0.19 9.56
CA GLU A 47 5.22 1.56 9.74
C GLU A 47 4.44 2.10 8.55
N LEU A 48 4.83 1.72 7.33
CA LEU A 48 4.04 1.97 6.12
C LEU A 48 2.67 1.28 6.21
N SER A 49 2.61 0.03 6.65
CA SER A 49 1.35 -0.69 6.83
C SER A 49 0.40 0.04 7.77
N ASN A 50 0.92 0.52 8.91
CA ASN A 50 0.17 1.28 9.90
C ASN A 50 -0.34 2.59 9.31
N LEU A 51 0.56 3.39 8.70
CA LEU A 51 0.23 4.67 8.08
C LEU A 51 -0.85 4.50 6.99
N PHE A 52 -0.66 3.54 6.09
CA PHE A 52 -1.61 3.29 5.01
C PHE A 52 -2.97 2.86 5.54
N SER A 53 -3.00 1.97 6.53
CA SER A 53 -4.25 1.52 7.15
C SER A 53 -5.00 2.61 7.89
N GLU A 54 -4.29 3.60 8.43
CA GLU A 54 -4.88 4.76 9.12
C GLU A 54 -5.53 5.72 8.12
N TYR A 55 -4.81 6.07 7.06
CA TYR A 55 -5.33 7.02 6.07
C TYR A 55 -6.39 6.39 5.14
N PHE A 56 -6.38 5.08 4.91
CA PHE A 56 -7.19 4.46 3.84
C PHE A 56 -8.69 4.77 3.88
N CYS A 57 -9.34 4.62 5.05
CA CYS A 57 -10.79 4.63 5.18
C CYS A 57 -11.42 6.00 4.89
N GLU A 58 -10.81 7.07 5.39
CA GLU A 58 -11.35 8.43 5.29
C GLU A 58 -10.74 9.23 4.13
N SER A 59 -9.98 8.55 3.28
CA SER A 59 -9.27 9.17 2.16
C SER A 59 -10.14 9.38 0.93
N SER A 60 -9.76 10.41 0.16
CA SER A 60 -10.22 10.57 -1.22
C SER A 60 -9.85 9.33 -2.07
N PRO A 61 -10.58 9.06 -3.16
CA PRO A 61 -10.20 8.00 -4.10
C PRO A 61 -8.77 8.14 -4.62
N ALA A 62 -8.32 9.37 -4.88
CA ALA A 62 -6.96 9.65 -5.32
C ALA A 62 -5.88 9.18 -4.32
N LEU A 63 -6.07 9.47 -3.02
CA LEU A 63 -5.13 9.03 -1.99
C LEU A 63 -5.22 7.51 -1.77
N ARG A 64 -6.42 6.91 -1.81
CA ARG A 64 -6.56 5.44 -1.77
C ARG A 64 -5.81 4.78 -2.91
N ARG A 65 -6.00 5.25 -4.14
CA ARG A 65 -5.28 4.75 -5.32
C ARG A 65 -3.76 4.85 -5.12
N ILE A 66 -3.22 6.00 -4.69
CA ILE A 66 -1.76 6.13 -4.57
C ILE A 66 -1.20 5.24 -3.45
N ILE A 67 -1.95 5.04 -2.35
CA ILE A 67 -1.58 4.06 -1.30
C ILE A 67 -1.50 2.66 -1.89
N ILE A 68 -2.51 2.22 -2.64
CA ILE A 68 -2.52 0.91 -3.29
C ILE A 68 -1.35 0.79 -4.28
N CYS A 69 -1.05 1.83 -5.05
CA CYS A 69 0.09 1.87 -5.96
C CYS A 69 1.43 1.70 -5.23
N CYS A 70 1.62 2.39 -4.09
CA CYS A 70 2.79 2.20 -3.23
C CYS A 70 2.92 0.74 -2.80
N VAL A 71 1.83 0.15 -2.31
CA VAL A 71 1.80 -1.25 -1.87
C VAL A 71 2.12 -2.17 -3.05
N ARG A 72 1.52 -1.98 -4.22
CA ARG A 72 1.78 -2.79 -5.43
C ARG A 72 3.25 -2.76 -5.82
N ILE A 73 3.89 -1.59 -5.80
CA ILE A 73 5.30 -1.44 -6.14
C ILE A 73 6.17 -2.21 -5.14
N LEU A 74 5.94 -2.02 -3.84
CA LEU A 74 6.70 -2.70 -2.80
C LEU A 74 6.45 -4.22 -2.77
N ALA A 75 5.23 -4.65 -3.10
CA ALA A 75 4.81 -6.05 -3.16
C ALA A 75 5.43 -6.84 -4.32
N ARG A 76 6.19 -6.20 -5.22
CA ARG A 76 7.01 -6.89 -6.22
C ARG A 76 8.13 -7.71 -5.58
N ASP A 77 8.56 -7.31 -4.38
CA ASP A 77 9.59 -7.98 -3.60
C ASP A 77 8.94 -8.73 -2.42
N SER A 78 9.19 -10.03 -2.34
CA SER A 78 8.64 -10.89 -1.29
C SER A 78 9.28 -10.68 0.08
N ARG A 79 10.43 -9.99 0.17
CA ARG A 79 11.12 -9.79 1.45
C ARG A 79 10.25 -8.98 2.39
N HIS A 80 9.96 -9.57 3.55
CA HIS A 80 9.24 -8.94 4.64
C HIS A 80 7.87 -8.41 4.21
N ILE A 81 7.23 -9.09 3.26
CA ILE A 81 5.98 -8.64 2.67
C ILE A 81 4.83 -8.72 3.69
N GLU A 82 4.87 -9.68 4.61
CA GLU A 82 3.91 -9.84 5.69
C GLU A 82 3.92 -8.64 6.66
N GLN A 83 5.04 -7.91 6.77
CA GLN A 83 5.08 -6.69 7.58
C GLN A 83 4.45 -5.49 6.87
N LEU A 84 4.41 -5.49 5.53
CA LEU A 84 3.70 -4.46 4.78
C LEU A 84 2.20 -4.76 4.66
N LEU A 85 1.83 -6.01 4.36
CA LEU A 85 0.45 -6.44 4.15
C LEU A 85 -0.15 -7.01 5.45
N SER A 86 -0.48 -6.10 6.38
CA SER A 86 -1.27 -6.46 7.56
C SER A 86 -2.68 -6.88 7.16
N GLU A 87 -3.34 -7.67 8.00
CA GLU A 87 -4.73 -8.12 7.76
C GLU A 87 -5.68 -6.97 7.44
N LYS A 88 -5.55 -5.84 8.15
CA LYS A 88 -6.36 -4.65 7.94
C LYS A 88 -6.14 -4.04 6.55
N LEU A 89 -4.89 -3.84 6.15
CA LEU A 89 -4.56 -3.28 4.83
C LEU A 89 -4.95 -4.23 3.70
N SER A 90 -4.74 -5.53 3.89
CA SER A 90 -5.17 -6.59 2.97
C SER A 90 -6.67 -6.54 2.69
N LYS A 91 -7.50 -6.45 3.74
CA LYS A 91 -8.96 -6.32 3.58
C LYS A 91 -9.35 -5.06 2.83
N TYR A 92 -8.67 -3.94 3.05
CA TYR A 92 -8.92 -2.71 2.28
C TYR A 92 -8.61 -2.85 0.79
N ILE A 93 -7.52 -3.53 0.44
CA ILE A 93 -7.15 -3.78 -0.96
C ILE A 93 -8.18 -4.71 -1.62
N ILE A 94 -8.62 -5.78 -0.93
CA ILE A 94 -9.65 -6.72 -1.44
C ILE A 94 -10.99 -6.00 -1.66
N ARG A 95 -11.44 -5.19 -0.68
CA ARG A 95 -12.63 -4.35 -0.80
C ARG A 95 -12.54 -3.38 -1.97
N SER A 96 -11.37 -2.76 -2.16
CA SER A 96 -11.12 -1.84 -3.28
C SER A 96 -11.16 -2.53 -4.65
N ALA A 97 -10.88 -3.84 -4.69
CA ALA A 97 -11.03 -4.67 -5.87
C ALA A 97 -12.47 -5.19 -6.09
N LEU A 98 -13.43 -4.82 -5.22
CA LEU A 98 -14.81 -5.33 -5.24
C LEU A 98 -14.90 -6.86 -5.08
N LEU A 99 -13.95 -7.45 -4.35
CA LEU A 99 -13.87 -8.89 -4.10
C LEU A 99 -14.30 -9.25 -2.67
N SER A 100 -15.14 -8.41 -2.05
CA SER A 100 -15.75 -8.67 -0.74
C SER A 100 -17.20 -8.20 -0.73
N ASP A 101 -18.02 -8.81 0.12
CA ASP A 101 -19.44 -8.44 0.29
C ASP A 101 -19.65 -7.09 1.02
N ASP A 102 -18.59 -6.48 1.56
CA ASP A 102 -18.67 -5.20 2.24
C ASP A 102 -18.80 -4.03 1.25
N ASP A 103 -19.71 -3.10 1.55
CA ASP A 103 -19.87 -1.86 0.78
C ASP A 103 -18.57 -1.03 0.79
N PHE A 104 -18.04 -0.74 -0.40
CA PHE A 104 -16.90 0.16 -0.59
C PHE A 104 -17.19 1.18 -1.70
N PRO A 105 -16.89 2.48 -1.50
CA PRO A 105 -17.14 3.49 -2.51
C PRO A 105 -16.40 3.18 -3.81
N PHE A 106 -17.16 2.99 -4.89
CA PHE A 106 -16.65 2.65 -6.20
C PHE A 106 -15.86 3.81 -6.82
N ASP A 107 -14.69 3.48 -7.37
CA ASP A 107 -13.87 4.35 -8.22
C ASP A 107 -13.07 3.47 -9.19
N TRP A 108 -13.10 3.81 -10.48
CA TRP A 108 -12.47 3.01 -11.53
C TRP A 108 -10.94 2.91 -11.38
N ASP A 109 -10.29 4.01 -11.02
CA ASP A 109 -8.83 4.07 -10.92
C ASP A 109 -8.35 3.31 -9.68
N VAL A 110 -9.11 3.37 -8.59
CA VAL A 110 -8.87 2.56 -7.38
C VAL A 110 -9.03 1.07 -7.67
N LEU A 111 -10.08 0.67 -8.39
CA LEU A 111 -10.34 -0.73 -8.75
C LEU A 111 -9.18 -1.33 -9.56
N ILE A 112 -8.78 -0.67 -10.66
CA ILE A 112 -7.71 -1.16 -11.53
C ILE A 112 -6.40 -1.30 -10.75
N GLU A 113 -6.07 -0.31 -9.92
CA GLU A 113 -4.85 -0.35 -9.11
C GLU A 113 -4.90 -1.47 -8.06
N ALA A 114 -6.08 -1.72 -7.47
CA ALA A 114 -6.29 -2.80 -6.51
C ALA A 114 -6.10 -4.18 -7.14
N GLU A 115 -6.70 -4.43 -8.31
CA GLU A 115 -6.51 -5.68 -9.04
C GLU A 115 -5.04 -5.91 -9.40
N MET A 116 -4.35 -4.88 -9.89
CA MET A 116 -2.91 -4.98 -10.18
C MET A 116 -2.08 -5.23 -8.92
N CYS A 117 -2.47 -4.65 -7.78
CA CYS A 117 -1.82 -4.88 -6.49
C CYS A 117 -2.00 -6.33 -6.02
N LEU A 118 -3.21 -6.87 -6.16
CA LEU A 118 -3.56 -8.23 -5.78
C LEU A 118 -2.70 -9.27 -6.50
N ILE A 119 -2.37 -9.07 -7.78
CA ILE A 119 -1.49 -10.01 -8.51
C ILE A 119 -0.16 -10.19 -7.79
N ASN A 120 0.49 -9.09 -7.40
CA ASN A 120 1.77 -9.14 -6.67
C ASN A 120 1.59 -9.66 -5.25
N ALA A 121 0.56 -9.18 -4.54
CA ALA A 121 0.29 -9.53 -3.16
C ALA A 121 -0.05 -11.02 -2.99
N LEU A 122 -0.92 -11.57 -3.84
CA LEU A 122 -1.29 -12.98 -3.80
C LEU A 122 -0.15 -13.89 -4.23
N PHE A 123 0.74 -13.43 -5.12
CA PHE A 123 1.92 -14.19 -5.50
C PHE A 123 2.93 -14.28 -4.34
N ASN A 124 3.24 -13.13 -3.70
CA ASN A 124 4.33 -13.03 -2.74
C ASN A 124 3.93 -13.21 -1.27
N CYS A 125 2.69 -12.94 -0.87
CA CYS A 125 2.27 -12.93 0.54
C CYS A 125 1.32 -14.10 0.85
N SER A 126 1.74 -14.96 1.78
CA SER A 126 0.96 -16.13 2.21
C SER A 126 -0.33 -15.74 2.93
N SER A 127 -0.23 -14.83 3.91
CA SER A 127 -1.38 -14.34 4.66
C SER A 127 -2.40 -13.63 3.78
N MET A 128 -1.97 -12.96 2.71
CA MET A 128 -2.89 -12.36 1.74
C MET A 128 -3.76 -13.42 1.06
N ARG A 129 -3.20 -14.58 0.73
CA ARG A 129 -3.96 -15.69 0.14
C ARG A 129 -4.96 -16.29 1.13
N GLU A 130 -4.60 -16.36 2.40
CA GLU A 130 -5.51 -16.84 3.46
C GLU A 130 -6.70 -15.89 3.66
N ILE A 131 -6.47 -14.58 3.62
CA ILE A 131 -7.54 -13.57 3.76
C ILE A 131 -8.44 -13.52 2.52
N PHE A 132 -7.91 -13.85 1.35
CA PHE A 132 -8.64 -13.83 0.08
C PHE A 132 -9.61 -15.01 -0.09
N GLN A 133 -9.40 -16.11 0.65
CA GLN A 133 -10.24 -17.31 0.61
C GLN A 133 -11.54 -17.12 1.39
#